data_AF-A0A1Z4RXY7-F1
#
_entry.id   AF-A0A1Z4RXY7-F1
#
_cell.length_a   1.000
_cell.length_b   1.000
_cell.length_c   1.000
_cell.angle_alpha   90.00
_cell.angle_beta   90.00
_cell.angle_gamma   90.00
#
_symmetry.space_group_name_H-M   'P 1'
#
loop_
_entity.id
_entity.type
_entity.pdbx_description
1 polymer ?
#
loop_
_entity_poly.entity_id
_entity_poly.type
_entity_poly.pdbx_seq_one_letter_code
_entity_poly.pdbx_strand_id
1 'polypeptide(L)'
;MIGLIAPFQILDYLDRLNVVKETTREYHCTCPVCGDGGFKVNKKNGSYQAFKCGCEVRDIREAISPWAKRQGDRGTRGQGDKETRGQKISLARLSKTAKDAPKPETKLIPEWLQKQGIPANATETRYWYSKTQWVSRFEWTNADGTVEKTIRQGHIKSNGLIQWSKGSKDWRAYKLTEAVKHCQGKWVLGLEGEGCVETARAIALLAIT
;
A
#
# COMPACT_ATOMS: atom_id res chain seq x y z
N MET A 1 2.53 -21.91 -21.42
CA MET A 1 1.06 -21.92 -21.53
C MET A 1 0.46 -21.56 -20.18
N ILE A 2 -0.13 -20.38 -20.05
CA ILE A 2 -0.86 -19.97 -18.85
C ILE A 2 -2.22 -20.67 -18.93
N GLY A 3 -2.45 -21.69 -18.10
CA GLY A 3 -3.74 -22.36 -18.01
C GLY A 3 -4.77 -21.41 -17.42
N LEU A 4 -5.61 -20.82 -18.29
CA LEU A 4 -6.80 -20.09 -17.87
C LEU A 4 -7.77 -21.09 -17.23
N ILE A 5 -8.02 -20.96 -15.93
CA ILE A 5 -9.14 -21.65 -15.28
C ILE A 5 -10.41 -20.99 -15.82
N ALA A 6 -11.19 -21.73 -16.62
CA ALA A 6 -12.46 -21.24 -17.12
C ALA A 6 -13.40 -20.90 -15.94
N PRO A 7 -14.15 -19.79 -16.01
CA PRO A 7 -15.11 -19.41 -14.98
C PRO A 7 -16.16 -20.52 -14.81
N PHE A 8 -16.65 -20.73 -13.59
CA PHE A 8 -17.70 -21.71 -13.33
C PHE A 8 -18.97 -21.33 -14.08
N GLN A 9 -19.47 -22.26 -14.88
CA GLN A 9 -20.78 -22.20 -15.52
C GLN A 9 -21.58 -23.44 -15.09
N ILE A 10 -22.74 -23.23 -14.46
CA ILE A 10 -23.60 -24.31 -13.96
C ILE A 10 -24.12 -25.22 -15.08
N LEU A 11 -24.25 -24.69 -16.30
CA LEU A 11 -24.69 -25.45 -17.46
C LEU A 11 -23.68 -26.57 -17.83
N ASP A 12 -22.42 -26.46 -17.41
CA ASP A 12 -21.41 -27.51 -17.61
C ASP A 12 -21.56 -28.68 -16.62
N TYR A 13 -22.46 -28.56 -15.65
CA TYR A 13 -22.66 -29.54 -14.56
C TYR A 13 -24.13 -29.99 -14.44
N LEU A 14 -24.91 -29.90 -15.53
CA LEU A 14 -26.30 -30.34 -15.54
C LEU A 14 -26.43 -31.84 -15.25
N ASP A 15 -25.42 -32.64 -15.60
CA ASP A 15 -25.30 -34.07 -15.29
C ASP A 15 -25.31 -34.37 -13.78
N ARG A 16 -24.97 -33.37 -12.97
CA ARG A 16 -24.91 -33.47 -11.50
C ARG A 16 -26.15 -32.88 -10.82
N LEU A 17 -27.11 -32.40 -11.60
CA LEU A 17 -28.37 -31.87 -11.10
C LEU A 17 -29.49 -32.88 -11.33
N ASN A 18 -30.34 -33.05 -10.33
CA ASN A 18 -31.53 -33.86 -10.46
C ASN A 18 -32.68 -33.02 -11.02
N VAL A 19 -32.80 -32.98 -12.35
CA VAL A 19 -33.85 -32.23 -13.06
C VAL A 19 -35.20 -32.92 -12.89
N VAL A 20 -36.11 -32.26 -12.19
CA VAL A 20 -37.48 -32.74 -11.92
C VAL A 20 -38.44 -32.31 -13.03
N LYS A 21 -38.18 -31.15 -13.63
CA LYS A 21 -39.00 -30.62 -14.73
C LYS A 21 -38.16 -29.75 -15.64
N GLU A 22 -38.34 -29.92 -16.94
CA GLU A 22 -37.73 -29.07 -17.95
C GLU A 22 -38.80 -28.20 -18.62
N THR A 23 -38.52 -26.92 -18.75
CA THR A 23 -39.34 -25.98 -19.54
C THR A 23 -38.52 -25.44 -20.70
N THR A 24 -39.14 -24.68 -21.60
CA THR A 24 -38.43 -24.05 -22.72
C THR A 24 -37.29 -23.12 -22.26
N ARG A 25 -37.40 -22.50 -21.08
CA ARG A 25 -36.47 -21.47 -20.60
C ARG A 25 -35.61 -21.90 -19.40
N GLU A 26 -36.09 -22.84 -18.59
CA GLU A 26 -35.50 -23.17 -17.30
C GLU A 26 -35.49 -24.68 -17.03
N TYR A 27 -34.44 -25.15 -16.39
CA TYR A 27 -34.41 -26.43 -15.69
C TYR A 27 -34.90 -26.23 -14.26
N HIS A 28 -35.87 -27.03 -13.82
CA HIS A 28 -36.29 -27.10 -12.44
C HIS A 28 -35.70 -28.36 -11.84
N CYS A 29 -34.85 -28.21 -10.84
CA CYS A 29 -34.18 -29.31 -10.17
C CYS A 29 -34.54 -29.32 -8.68
N THR A 30 -34.16 -30.39 -8.00
CA THR A 30 -34.02 -30.35 -6.54
C THR A 30 -32.75 -29.60 -6.16
N CYS A 31 -32.77 -28.89 -5.03
CA CYS A 31 -31.60 -28.22 -4.50
C CYS A 31 -30.52 -29.27 -4.18
N PRO A 32 -29.29 -29.11 -4.70
CA PRO A 32 -28.21 -30.07 -4.45
C PRO A 32 -27.66 -30.03 -3.01
N VAL A 33 -28.03 -29.02 -2.22
CA VAL A 33 -27.59 -28.88 -0.82
C VAL A 33 -28.55 -29.58 0.14
N CYS A 34 -29.86 -29.31 0.04
CA CYS A 34 -30.86 -29.81 0.99
C CYS A 34 -31.88 -30.79 0.40
N GLY A 35 -31.90 -31.00 -0.92
CA GLY A 35 -32.86 -31.87 -1.59
C GLY A 35 -34.25 -31.25 -1.83
N ASP A 36 -34.54 -30.05 -1.30
CA ASP A 36 -35.83 -29.40 -1.51
C ASP A 36 -36.10 -29.08 -2.99
N GLY A 37 -37.36 -29.18 -3.41
CA GLY A 37 -37.77 -28.75 -4.74
C GLY A 37 -37.70 -27.22 -4.90
N GLY A 38 -37.62 -26.73 -6.14
CA GLY A 38 -37.68 -25.29 -6.43
C GLY A 38 -36.33 -24.63 -6.69
N PHE A 39 -35.31 -25.43 -6.98
CA PHE A 39 -34.08 -24.95 -7.59
C PHE A 39 -34.30 -24.74 -9.09
N LYS A 40 -33.99 -23.55 -9.61
CA LYS A 40 -34.17 -23.24 -11.04
C LYS A 40 -32.86 -22.79 -11.66
N VAL A 41 -32.61 -23.24 -12.88
CA VAL A 41 -31.44 -22.87 -13.69
C VAL A 41 -31.93 -22.36 -15.06
N ASN A 42 -31.54 -21.16 -15.43
CA ASN A 42 -31.88 -20.56 -16.72
C ASN A 42 -30.96 -21.10 -17.83
N LYS A 43 -31.55 -21.58 -18.93
CA LYS A 43 -30.80 -22.21 -20.03
C LYS A 43 -29.95 -21.23 -20.85
N LYS A 44 -30.32 -19.95 -20.89
CA LYS A 44 -29.68 -18.95 -21.75
C LYS A 44 -28.37 -18.42 -21.17
N ASN A 45 -28.34 -18.16 -19.87
CA ASN A 45 -27.22 -17.48 -19.21
C ASN A 45 -26.64 -18.29 -18.04
N GLY A 46 -27.27 -19.40 -17.64
CA GLY A 46 -26.84 -20.20 -16.49
C GLY A 46 -27.06 -19.50 -15.15
N SER A 47 -27.92 -18.48 -15.06
CA SER A 47 -28.33 -17.93 -13.76
C SER A 47 -29.19 -18.93 -13.02
N TYR A 48 -28.97 -19.11 -11.72
CA TYR A 48 -29.71 -20.07 -10.92
C TYR A 48 -30.00 -19.56 -9.52
N GLN A 49 -31.09 -20.05 -8.93
CA GLN A 49 -31.49 -19.72 -7.57
C GLN A 49 -32.38 -20.82 -6.98
N ALA A 50 -32.24 -21.03 -5.67
CA ALA A 50 -33.18 -21.82 -4.89
C ALA A 50 -34.28 -20.89 -4.35
N PHE A 51 -35.52 -21.12 -4.75
CA PHE A 51 -36.65 -20.25 -4.38
C PHE A 51 -37.43 -20.73 -3.15
N LYS A 52 -37.30 -22.01 -2.80
CA LYS A 52 -38.02 -22.62 -1.66
C LYS A 52 -37.13 -22.84 -0.44
N CYS A 53 -35.84 -23.05 -0.63
CA CYS A 53 -34.87 -23.16 0.45
C CYS A 53 -33.92 -21.97 0.41
N GLY A 54 -33.58 -21.44 1.59
CA GLY A 54 -32.65 -20.32 1.75
C GLY A 54 -31.18 -20.72 1.57
N CYS A 55 -30.89 -21.73 0.73
CA CYS A 55 -29.54 -22.16 0.45
C CYS A 55 -28.83 -21.09 -0.40
N GLU A 56 -27.67 -20.65 0.07
CA GLU A 56 -26.86 -19.67 -0.63
C GLU A 56 -26.31 -20.24 -1.94
N VAL A 57 -26.19 -19.38 -2.96
CA VAL A 57 -25.64 -19.70 -4.29
C VAL A 57 -24.24 -20.33 -4.16
N ARG A 58 -23.47 -19.90 -3.17
CA ARG A 58 -22.14 -20.44 -2.86
C ARG A 58 -22.20 -21.92 -2.49
N ASP A 59 -23.13 -22.30 -1.63
CA ASP A 59 -23.22 -23.66 -1.09
C ASP A 59 -23.76 -24.61 -2.17
N ILE A 60 -24.66 -24.12 -3.01
CA ILE A 60 -25.15 -24.82 -4.21
C ILE A 60 -24.00 -25.08 -5.19
N ARG A 61 -23.14 -24.08 -5.43
CA ARG A 61 -21.96 -24.23 -6.29
C ARG A 61 -20.99 -25.28 -5.76
N GLU A 62 -20.74 -25.28 -4.44
CA GLU A 62 -19.87 -26.27 -3.81
C GLU A 62 -20.46 -27.69 -3.87
N ALA A 63 -21.78 -27.83 -3.73
CA ALA A 63 -22.44 -29.14 -3.85
C ALA A 63 -22.33 -29.72 -5.27
N ILE A 64 -22.51 -28.89 -6.31
CA ILE A 64 -22.47 -29.32 -7.73
C ILE A 64 -21.04 -29.55 -8.22
N SER A 65 -20.15 -28.63 -7.85
CA SER A 65 -18.76 -28.64 -8.30
C SER A 65 -17.83 -28.42 -7.11
N PRO A 66 -17.66 -29.45 -6.24
CA PRO A 66 -16.84 -29.35 -5.05
C PRO A 66 -15.44 -28.88 -5.41
N TRP A 67 -14.97 -27.84 -4.72
CA TRP A 67 -13.64 -27.29 -4.92
C TRP A 67 -12.56 -28.36 -4.72
N ALA A 68 -12.81 -29.31 -3.80
CA ALA A 68 -11.94 -30.45 -3.54
C ALA A 68 -11.73 -31.35 -4.78
N LYS A 69 -12.77 -31.59 -5.60
CA LYS A 69 -12.63 -32.41 -6.82
C LYS A 69 -11.87 -31.68 -7.93
N ARG A 70 -11.79 -30.34 -7.90
CA ARG A 70 -10.93 -29.55 -8.78
C ARG A 70 -9.45 -29.56 -8.37
N GLN A 71 -9.14 -29.98 -7.13
CA GLN A 71 -7.77 -30.17 -6.64
C GLN A 71 -7.23 -31.59 -6.86
N GLY A 72 -8.02 -32.50 -7.46
CA GLY A 72 -7.68 -33.92 -7.66
C GLY A 72 -6.48 -34.22 -8.57
N ASP A 73 -5.74 -33.21 -9.05
CA ASP A 73 -4.52 -33.38 -9.85
C ASP A 73 -3.29 -32.64 -9.28
N ARG A 74 -3.38 -32.15 -8.03
CA ARG A 74 -2.20 -31.64 -7.31
C ARG A 74 -2.21 -32.20 -5.90
N GLY A 75 -1.29 -33.15 -5.68
CA GLY A 75 -1.13 -33.88 -4.44
C GLY A 75 -1.18 -33.03 -3.18
N THR A 76 -1.88 -33.57 -2.20
CA THR A 76 -1.65 -33.47 -0.75
C THR A 76 -0.70 -32.36 -0.29
N ARG A 77 -1.26 -31.17 -0.01
CA ARG A 77 -0.76 -30.34 1.09
C ARG A 77 -1.95 -29.88 1.93
N GLY A 78 -1.85 -30.16 3.22
CA GLY A 78 -2.90 -29.98 4.22
C GLY A 78 -3.42 -28.55 4.32
N GLN A 79 -4.45 -28.40 5.15
CA GLN A 79 -5.04 -27.14 5.60
C GLN A 79 -3.99 -26.02 5.67
N GLY A 80 -4.00 -25.17 4.65
CA GLY A 80 -3.27 -23.93 4.60
C GLY A 80 -4.28 -22.88 4.21
N ASP A 81 -4.44 -21.88 5.06
CA ASP A 81 -5.19 -20.66 4.78
C ASP A 81 -4.95 -20.22 3.33
N LYS A 82 -6.01 -19.76 2.65
CA LYS A 82 -5.90 -19.12 1.35
C LYS A 82 -5.05 -17.85 1.51
N GLU A 83 -3.73 -18.00 1.51
CA GLU A 83 -2.80 -16.92 1.27
C GLU A 83 -3.01 -16.57 -0.20
N THR A 84 -3.77 -15.50 -0.43
CA THR A 84 -3.67 -14.74 -1.67
C THR A 84 -2.18 -14.59 -1.94
N ARG A 85 -1.70 -15.18 -3.03
CA ARG A 85 -0.36 -14.90 -3.59
C ARG A 85 -0.31 -13.45 -4.13
N GLY A 86 -0.79 -12.49 -3.34
CA GLY A 86 -0.25 -11.14 -3.41
C GLY A 86 1.21 -11.29 -3.08
N GLN A 87 2.09 -10.74 -3.92
CA GLN A 87 3.49 -10.63 -3.54
C GLN A 87 3.52 -9.97 -2.16
N LYS A 88 4.00 -10.69 -1.15
CA LYS A 88 4.10 -10.15 0.21
C LYS A 88 5.06 -8.98 0.16
N ILE A 89 4.54 -7.76 0.19
CA ILE A 89 5.34 -6.55 0.20
C ILE A 89 6.06 -6.51 1.54
N SER A 90 7.37 -6.71 1.50
CA SER A 90 8.23 -6.48 2.66
C SER A 90 8.72 -5.05 2.62
N LEU A 91 8.29 -4.24 3.59
CA LEU A 91 8.88 -2.91 3.79
C LEU A 91 10.28 -3.04 4.39
N ALA A 92 11.16 -2.16 3.94
CA ALA A 92 12.51 -2.03 4.46
C ALA A 92 12.47 -1.34 5.84
N ARG A 93 13.28 -1.86 6.76
CA ARG A 93 13.32 -1.43 8.15
C ARG A 93 14.75 -1.19 8.60
N LEU A 94 14.90 -0.23 9.51
CA LEU A 94 16.12 -0.05 10.28
C LEU A 94 16.23 -1.18 11.32
N SER A 95 17.46 -1.53 11.70
CA SER A 95 17.71 -2.49 12.79
C SER A 95 17.28 -1.94 14.15
N LYS A 96 17.27 -0.61 14.31
CA LYS A 96 16.84 0.12 15.50
C LYS A 96 16.11 1.40 15.08
N THR A 97 15.23 1.90 15.92
CA THR A 97 14.57 3.19 15.74
C THR A 97 15.60 4.32 15.68
N ALA A 98 15.44 5.25 14.74
CA ALA A 98 16.32 6.41 14.64
C ALA A 98 16.12 7.37 15.82
N LYS A 99 17.23 7.92 16.33
CA LYS A 99 17.25 8.93 17.40
C LYS A 99 17.98 10.21 17.00
N ASP A 100 18.47 10.25 15.77
CA ASP A 100 19.25 11.33 15.15
C ASP A 100 18.37 12.27 14.30
N ALA A 101 17.06 12.31 14.56
CA ALA A 101 16.16 13.21 13.86
C ALA A 101 16.61 14.67 14.08
N PRO A 102 16.67 15.50 13.02
CA PRO A 102 16.96 16.92 13.16
C PRO A 102 16.01 17.58 14.16
N LYS A 103 16.59 18.38 15.06
CA LYS A 103 15.82 19.12 16.06
C LYS A 103 15.70 20.59 15.65
N PRO A 104 14.57 21.24 15.95
CA PRO A 104 14.48 22.69 15.84
C PRO A 104 15.47 23.35 16.79
N GLU A 105 16.20 24.34 16.29
CA GLU A 105 17.17 25.12 17.05
C GLU A 105 16.82 26.60 16.94
N THR A 106 16.77 27.29 18.08
CA THR A 106 16.61 28.75 18.14
C THR A 106 17.99 29.39 18.00
N LYS A 107 18.47 29.52 16.77
CA LYS A 107 19.72 30.24 16.47
C LYS A 107 19.43 31.68 16.11
N LEU A 108 20.42 32.55 16.29
CA LEU A 108 20.37 33.90 15.78
C LEU A 108 20.26 33.85 14.26
N ILE A 109 19.10 34.28 13.73
CA ILE A 109 18.86 34.35 12.29
C ILE A 109 19.66 35.53 11.73
N PRO A 110 20.58 35.31 10.76
CA PRO A 110 21.34 36.39 10.15
C PRO A 110 20.46 37.51 9.59
N GLU A 111 20.88 38.77 9.72
CA GLU A 111 20.10 39.94 9.27
C GLU A 111 19.66 39.85 7.80
N TRP A 112 20.51 39.30 6.94
CA TRP A 112 20.17 39.17 5.52
C TRP A 112 19.04 38.16 5.27
N LEU A 113 18.86 37.13 6.12
CA LEU A 113 17.69 36.24 6.08
C LEU A 113 16.45 36.95 6.63
N GLN A 114 16.62 37.81 7.63
CA GLN A 114 15.53 38.63 8.15
C GLN A 114 14.98 39.58 7.09
N LYS A 115 15.86 40.20 6.30
CA LYS A 115 15.48 41.01 5.13
C LYS A 115 14.74 40.23 4.04
N GLN A 116 14.83 38.89 4.05
CA GLN A 116 14.07 38.00 3.15
C GLN A 116 12.76 37.49 3.77
N GLY A 117 12.34 38.05 4.91
CA GLY A 117 11.06 37.74 5.55
C GLY A 117 11.10 36.63 6.61
N ILE A 118 12.28 36.20 7.06
CA ILE A 118 12.39 35.21 8.16
C ILE A 118 12.64 35.97 9.48
N PRO A 119 11.70 35.99 10.42
CA PRO A 119 11.87 36.81 11.62
C PRO A 119 12.95 36.25 12.56
N ALA A 120 13.48 37.12 13.42
CA ALA A 120 14.56 36.78 14.36
C ALA A 120 14.17 35.71 15.39
N ASN A 121 12.87 35.54 15.67
CA ASN A 121 12.34 34.52 16.59
C ASN A 121 12.07 33.16 15.90
N ALA A 122 12.39 33.02 14.61
CA ALA A 122 12.19 31.76 13.91
C ALA A 122 13.11 30.65 14.45
N THR A 123 12.57 29.44 14.50
CA THR A 123 13.33 28.22 14.77
C THR A 123 13.81 27.60 13.46
N GLU A 124 15.06 27.14 13.42
CA GLU A 124 15.63 26.45 12.25
C GLU A 124 15.66 24.94 12.51
N THR A 125 15.10 24.14 11.62
CA THR A 125 15.37 22.69 11.56
C THR A 125 16.14 22.37 10.28
N ARG A 126 17.32 21.76 10.41
CA ARG A 126 18.23 21.50 9.29
C ARG A 126 18.25 20.02 8.89
N TYR A 127 17.82 19.74 7.67
CA TYR A 127 17.82 18.41 7.05
C TYR A 127 19.00 18.27 6.10
N TRP A 128 19.97 17.43 6.46
CA TRP A 128 21.17 17.21 5.65
C TRP A 128 20.94 16.13 4.59
N TYR A 129 21.12 16.51 3.33
CA TYR A 129 21.03 15.62 2.17
C TYR A 129 22.38 15.02 1.81
N SER A 130 23.45 15.74 2.10
CA SER A 130 24.83 15.28 1.96
C SER A 130 25.73 16.03 2.96
N LYS A 131 27.04 15.82 2.90
CA LYS A 131 28.00 16.60 3.71
C LYS A 131 28.01 18.10 3.34
N THR A 132 27.49 18.45 2.16
CA THR A 132 27.59 19.80 1.61
C THR A 132 26.25 20.39 1.18
N GLN A 133 25.13 19.68 1.30
CA GLN A 133 23.80 20.15 0.88
C GLN A 133 22.78 19.90 1.99
N TRP A 134 21.94 20.90 2.26
CA TRP A 134 20.89 20.79 3.27
C TRP A 134 19.68 21.66 2.93
N VAL A 135 18.54 21.26 3.47
CA VAL A 135 17.33 22.08 3.53
C VAL A 135 17.18 22.62 4.95
N SER A 136 16.91 23.92 5.06
CA SER A 136 16.56 24.57 6.34
C SER A 136 15.08 24.90 6.30
N ARG A 137 14.33 24.34 7.26
CA ARG A 137 12.95 24.75 7.54
C ARG A 137 12.99 25.78 8.66
N PHE A 138 12.52 26.98 8.35
CA PHE A 138 12.30 28.02 9.35
C PHE A 138 10.82 28.02 9.72
N GLU A 139 10.52 28.06 11.01
CA GLU A 139 9.16 28.09 11.54
C GLU A 139 9.07 29.10 12.69
N TRP A 140 8.03 29.92 12.67
CA TRP A 140 7.78 30.94 13.69
C TRP A 140 6.29 31.10 13.94
N THR A 141 5.96 31.60 15.13
CA THR A 141 4.59 31.96 15.50
C THR A 141 4.45 33.47 15.46
N ASN A 142 3.46 33.94 14.72
CA ASN A 142 3.08 35.34 14.62
C ASN A 142 2.35 35.80 15.89
N ALA A 143 2.19 37.12 16.05
CA ALA A 143 1.52 37.71 17.22
C ALA A 143 0.05 37.29 17.36
N ASP A 144 -0.60 36.91 16.25
CA ASP A 144 -1.97 36.39 16.21
C ASP A 144 -2.06 34.88 16.53
N GLY A 145 -0.93 34.22 16.82
CA GLY A 145 -0.86 32.78 17.08
C GLY A 145 -0.74 31.93 15.82
N THR A 146 -0.76 32.52 14.62
CA THR A 146 -0.59 31.79 13.36
C THR A 146 0.84 31.26 13.24
N VAL A 147 1.00 29.98 12.90
CA VAL A 147 2.30 29.37 12.65
C VAL A 147 2.63 29.47 11.17
N GLU A 148 3.71 30.19 10.87
CA GLU A 148 4.26 30.31 9.53
C GLU A 148 5.54 29.51 9.37
N LYS A 149 5.81 29.10 8.13
CA LYS A 149 7.02 28.36 7.79
C LYS A 149 7.54 28.77 6.42
N THR A 150 8.86 28.71 6.27
CA THR A 150 9.50 28.79 4.97
C THR A 150 10.65 27.80 4.85
N ILE A 151 10.99 27.45 3.62
CA ILE A 151 12.02 26.48 3.30
C ILE A 151 13.10 27.17 2.49
N ARG A 152 14.37 26.93 2.86
CA ARG A 152 15.54 27.44 2.13
C ARG A 152 16.55 26.33 1.92
N GLN A 153 17.06 26.24 0.70
CA GLN A 153 18.13 25.32 0.34
C GLN A 153 19.48 26.00 0.55
N GLY A 154 20.43 25.25 1.09
CA GLY A 154 21.81 25.69 1.25
C GLY A 154 22.79 24.63 0.78
N HIS A 155 23.95 25.09 0.33
CA HIS A 155 25.09 24.22 0.07
C HIS A 155 26.43 24.88 0.44
N ILE A 156 27.45 24.04 0.66
CA ILE A 156 28.83 24.46 0.87
C ILE A 156 29.54 24.43 -0.48
N LYS A 157 30.11 25.56 -0.90
CA LYS A 157 30.95 25.68 -2.10
C LYS A 157 32.29 24.96 -1.91
N SER A 158 33.03 24.77 -3.00
CA SER A 158 34.38 24.20 -2.98
C SER A 158 35.37 24.99 -2.10
N ASN A 159 35.16 26.30 -1.95
CA ASN A 159 35.95 27.17 -1.08
C ASN A 159 35.48 27.20 0.39
N GLY A 160 34.56 26.32 0.78
CA GLY A 160 34.03 26.24 2.15
C GLY A 160 32.95 27.26 2.49
N LEU A 161 32.64 28.21 1.60
CA LEU A 161 31.61 29.21 1.85
C LEU A 161 30.20 28.62 1.70
N ILE A 162 29.29 29.05 2.58
CA ILE A 162 27.87 28.71 2.49
C ILE A 162 27.21 29.56 1.40
N GLN A 163 26.41 28.94 0.55
CA GLN A 163 25.53 29.61 -0.39
C GLN A 163 24.09 29.12 -0.21
N TRP A 164 23.17 30.08 -0.08
CA TRP A 164 21.73 29.84 0.09
C TRP A 164 21.03 29.75 -1.26
N SER A 165 21.36 28.68 -1.98
CA SER A 165 20.70 28.27 -3.20
C SER A 165 20.80 26.75 -3.35
N LYS A 166 20.01 26.20 -4.27
CA LYS A 166 20.07 24.78 -4.64
C LYS A 166 21.47 24.33 -5.07
N GLY A 167 22.26 25.24 -5.65
CA GLY A 167 23.51 24.90 -6.32
C GLY A 167 23.28 24.12 -7.62
N SER A 168 24.37 23.70 -8.27
CA SER A 168 24.34 23.01 -9.57
C SER A 168 24.39 21.48 -9.48
N LYS A 169 24.67 20.92 -8.30
CA LYS A 169 24.73 19.47 -8.10
C LYS A 169 23.33 18.89 -7.94
N ASP A 170 23.15 17.65 -8.39
CA ASP A 170 21.93 16.91 -8.20
C ASP A 170 21.59 16.75 -6.71
N TRP A 171 20.30 16.83 -6.42
CA TRP A 171 19.75 16.57 -5.09
C TRP A 171 19.20 15.17 -5.06
N ARG A 172 19.84 14.33 -4.26
CA ARG A 172 19.33 12.99 -3.95
C ARG A 172 18.11 13.10 -3.04
N ALA A 173 17.32 12.04 -2.93
CA ALA A 173 16.28 11.97 -1.92
C ALA A 173 16.87 12.06 -0.51
N TYR A 174 16.16 12.71 0.42
CA TYR A 174 16.54 12.75 1.82
C TYR A 174 16.64 11.34 2.39
N LYS A 175 17.69 11.06 3.18
CA LYS A 175 18.01 9.73 3.76
C LYS A 175 18.20 8.58 2.75
N LEU A 176 18.40 8.87 1.46
CA LEU A 176 18.67 7.84 0.43
C LEU A 176 19.85 6.91 0.78
N THR A 177 20.96 7.46 1.30
CA THR A 177 22.13 6.67 1.67
C THR A 177 21.83 5.63 2.77
N GLU A 178 20.91 5.94 3.68
CA GLU A 178 20.46 5.01 4.70
C GLU A 178 19.55 3.94 4.09
N ALA A 179 18.60 4.36 3.24
CA ALA A 179 17.70 3.45 2.54
C ALA A 179 18.46 2.40 1.70
N VAL A 180 19.43 2.82 0.90
CA VAL A 180 20.21 1.93 0.01
C VAL A 180 20.95 0.83 0.79
N LYS A 181 21.36 1.09 2.03
CA LYS A 181 22.07 0.09 2.86
C LYS A 181 21.16 -1.04 3.35
N HIS A 182 19.85 -0.84 3.38
CA HIS A 182 18.90 -1.75 4.05
C HIS A 182 17.71 -2.16 3.18
N CYS A 183 17.62 -1.71 1.92
CA CYS A 183 16.46 -1.91 1.05
C CYS A 183 16.51 -3.14 0.14
N GLN A 184 17.59 -3.94 0.13
CA GLN A 184 17.71 -5.06 -0.81
C GLN A 184 16.51 -6.02 -0.72
N GLY A 185 15.79 -6.18 -1.83
CA GLY A 185 14.59 -7.03 -1.93
C GLY A 185 13.38 -6.51 -1.15
N LYS A 186 13.40 -5.25 -0.70
CA LYS A 186 12.37 -4.63 0.14
C LYS A 186 11.95 -3.27 -0.40
N TRP A 187 10.72 -2.88 -0.10
CA TRP A 187 10.16 -1.60 -0.50
C TRP A 187 10.54 -0.50 0.48
N VAL A 188 10.88 0.68 -0.03
CA VAL A 188 11.16 1.88 0.76
C VAL A 188 9.98 2.84 0.59
N LEU A 189 9.57 3.50 1.68
CA LEU A 189 8.49 4.48 1.60
C LEU A 189 9.00 5.78 0.97
N GLY A 190 8.31 6.28 -0.05
CA GLY A 190 8.44 7.66 -0.52
C GLY A 190 7.42 8.52 0.20
N LEU A 191 7.85 9.57 0.88
CA LEU A 191 7.00 10.43 1.71
C LEU A 191 7.21 11.90 1.35
N GLU A 192 6.13 12.67 1.31
CA GLU A 192 6.23 14.10 1.07
C GLU A 192 6.71 14.82 2.34
N GLY A 193 7.95 15.31 2.31
CA GLY A 193 8.55 16.13 3.36
C GLY A 193 9.39 15.36 4.37
N GLU A 194 10.47 16.00 4.84
CA GLU A 194 11.47 15.39 5.70
C GLU A 194 10.92 15.02 7.09
N GLY A 195 9.94 15.76 7.61
CA GLY A 195 9.28 15.44 8.87
C GLY A 195 8.52 14.10 8.84
N CYS A 196 7.92 13.76 7.69
CA CYS A 196 7.26 12.46 7.48
C CYS A 196 8.29 11.33 7.46
N VAL A 197 9.44 11.57 6.80
CA VAL A 197 10.58 10.64 6.79
C VAL A 197 11.08 10.38 8.20
N GLU A 198 11.29 11.43 9.01
CA GLU A 198 11.75 11.27 10.40
C GLU A 198 10.73 10.54 11.28
N THR A 199 9.43 10.78 11.08
CA THR A 199 8.37 10.05 11.78
C THR A 199 8.41 8.56 11.45
N ALA A 200 8.60 8.19 10.18
CA ALA A 200 8.75 6.80 9.78
C ALA A 200 10.02 6.16 10.38
N ARG A 201 11.14 6.89 10.39
CA ARG A 201 12.40 6.41 10.99
C ARG A 201 12.29 6.20 12.51
N ALA A 202 11.49 7.01 13.20
CA ALA A 202 11.22 6.85 14.64
C ALA A 202 10.55 5.52 14.99
N ILE A 203 9.79 4.93 14.05
CA ILE A 203 9.21 3.58 14.16
C ILE A 203 9.99 2.52 13.37
N ALA A 204 11.25 2.80 13.06
CA ALA A 204 12.20 1.95 12.33
C ALA A 204 11.77 1.57 10.89
N LEU A 205 10.88 2.33 10.26
CA LEU A 205 10.60 2.19 8.83
C LEU A 205 11.59 3.02 8.02
N LEU A 206 12.11 2.44 6.93
CA LEU A 206 12.89 3.22 5.97
C LEU A 206 11.97 4.05 5.09
N ALA A 207 12.29 5.33 5.03
CA ALA A 207 11.62 6.29 4.18
C ALA A 207 12.62 7.25 3.54
N ILE A 208 12.22 7.80 2.40
CA ILE A 208 12.91 8.85 1.67
C ILE A 208 11.88 9.91 1.22
N THR A 209 12.35 11.09 0.83
CA THR A 209 11.54 12.09 0.12
C THR A 209 11.44 11.80 -1.35
#